data_AF-A0AAU2JH30-F1
#
_entry.id   AF-A0AAU2JH30-F1
#
_cell.length_a   1.000
_cell.length_b   1.000
_cell.length_c   1.000
_cell.angle_alpha   90.00
_cell.angle_beta   90.00
_cell.angle_gamma   90.00
#
_symmetry.space_group_name_H-M   'P 1'
#
loop_
_entity.id
_entity.type
_entity.pdbx_description
1 polymer ?
#
loop_
_entity_poly.entity_id
_entity_poly.type
_entity_poly.pdbx_seq_one_letter_code
_entity_poly.pdbx_strand_id
1 'polypeptide(L)'
;MAGTPNTSVDVSGMKSAQGSFQDALDEVNKSYTQMSSQISDLQASWTGDASASFLGAMETWLQDFSTVRSQLNLMFEKLQSGTGSYDGLHGETVNIASGVGKGMGLQGF
;
A
#
# COMPACT_ATOMS: atom_id res chain seq x y z
N MET A 1 22.38 0.47 28.01
CA MET A 1 22.32 1.19 26.73
C MET A 1 22.04 0.18 25.63
N ALA A 2 20.87 0.25 24.99
CA ALA A 2 20.59 -0.38 23.71
C ALA A 2 19.36 0.33 23.11
N GLY A 3 19.56 1.59 22.70
CA GLY A 3 18.56 2.29 21.89
C GLY A 3 18.51 1.61 20.54
N THR A 4 17.33 1.12 20.16
CA THR A 4 17.02 0.36 18.94
C THR A 4 17.20 1.22 17.69
N PRO A 5 18.34 1.14 16.97
CA PRO A 5 18.54 1.89 15.74
C PRO A 5 17.77 1.24 14.59
N ASN A 6 17.55 -0.08 14.68
CA ASN A 6 16.83 -0.87 13.67
C ASN A 6 15.37 -0.43 13.53
N THR A 7 14.65 -0.18 14.61
CA THR A 7 13.21 0.12 14.56
C THR A 7 12.92 1.46 13.88
N SER A 8 13.77 2.48 14.08
CA SER A 8 13.62 3.78 13.42
C SER A 8 13.92 3.71 11.91
N VAL A 9 14.93 2.93 11.51
CA VAL A 9 15.25 2.68 10.10
C VAL A 9 14.13 1.88 9.42
N ASP A 10 13.55 0.90 10.13
CA ASP A 10 12.45 0.06 9.63
C ASP A 10 11.19 0.89 9.32
N VAL A 11 10.80 1.80 10.23
CA VAL A 11 9.65 2.71 10.01
C VAL A 11 9.90 3.68 8.84
N SER A 12 11.12 4.21 8.70
CA SER A 12 11.47 5.07 7.56
C SER A 12 11.39 4.31 6.23
N GLY A 13 11.87 3.05 6.20
CA GLY A 13 11.77 2.18 5.03
C GLY A 13 10.32 1.87 4.66
N MET A 14 9.48 1.57 5.66
CA MET A 14 8.06 1.33 5.44
C MET A 14 7.31 2.57 4.94
N LYS A 15 7.61 3.77 5.48
CA LYS A 15 7.03 5.04 4.98
C LYS A 15 7.43 5.34 3.55
N SER A 16 8.69 5.07 3.17
CA SER A 16 9.12 5.20 1.78
C SER A 16 8.41 4.21 0.86
N ALA A 17 8.27 2.95 1.30
CA ALA A 17 7.56 1.92 0.55
C ALA A 17 6.08 2.30 0.35
N GLN A 18 5.42 2.92 1.35
CA GLN A 18 4.04 3.40 1.21
C GLN A 18 3.87 4.35 0.02
N GLY A 19 4.79 5.29 -0.17
CA GLY A 19 4.78 6.17 -1.34
C GLY A 19 4.83 5.38 -2.64
N SER A 20 5.76 4.43 -2.75
CA SER A 20 5.88 3.59 -3.95
C SER A 20 4.65 2.70 -4.19
N PHE A 21 4.00 2.18 -3.14
CA PHE A 21 2.78 1.40 -3.26
C PHE A 21 1.58 2.28 -3.66
N GLN A 22 1.50 3.50 -3.13
CA GLN A 22 0.48 4.49 -3.53
C GLN A 22 0.63 4.84 -5.02
N ASP A 23 1.84 5.17 -5.47
CA ASP A 23 2.11 5.49 -6.88
C ASP A 23 1.76 4.32 -7.81
N ALA A 24 2.11 3.08 -7.40
CA ALA A 24 1.78 1.88 -8.15
C ALA A 24 0.27 1.64 -8.23
N LEU A 25 -0.48 1.90 -7.14
CA LEU A 25 -1.93 1.80 -7.12
C LEU A 25 -2.59 2.81 -8.05
N ASP A 26 -2.11 4.05 -8.05
CA ASP A 26 -2.63 5.11 -8.91
C ASP A 26 -2.42 4.78 -10.39
N GLU A 27 -1.23 4.28 -10.77
CA GLU A 27 -0.94 3.91 -12.14
C GLU A 27 -1.73 2.66 -12.59
N VAL A 28 -1.90 1.67 -11.71
CA VAL A 28 -2.73 0.48 -11.98
C VAL A 28 -4.19 0.89 -12.17
N ASN A 29 -4.74 1.76 -11.32
CA ASN A 29 -6.11 2.25 -11.47
C ASN A 29 -6.32 3.00 -12.79
N LYS A 30 -5.39 3.90 -13.12
CA LYS A 30 -5.41 4.64 -14.38
C LYS A 30 -5.35 3.72 -15.59
N SER A 31 -4.44 2.75 -15.58
CA SER A 31 -4.29 1.75 -16.66
C SER A 31 -5.55 0.90 -16.83
N TYR A 32 -6.14 0.45 -15.72
CA TYR A 32 -7.39 -0.32 -15.73
C TYR A 32 -8.54 0.47 -16.37
N THR A 33 -8.74 1.72 -15.93
CA THR A 33 -9.81 2.57 -16.48
C THR A 33 -9.60 2.86 -17.97
N GLN A 34 -8.37 3.14 -18.39
CA GLN A 34 -8.05 3.38 -19.79
C GLN A 34 -8.34 2.16 -20.66
N MET A 35 -7.87 0.98 -20.25
CA MET A 35 -8.07 -0.24 -21.05
C MET A 35 -9.53 -0.69 -21.04
N SER A 36 -10.24 -0.54 -19.91
CA SER A 36 -11.69 -0.81 -19.85
C SER A 36 -12.47 0.08 -20.82
N SER A 37 -12.11 1.37 -20.94
CA SER A 37 -12.74 2.29 -21.90
C SER A 37 -12.47 1.85 -23.34
N GLN A 38 -11.21 1.55 -23.68
CA GLN A 38 -10.83 1.11 -25.03
C GLN A 38 -11.53 -0.19 -25.44
N ILE A 39 -11.66 -1.14 -24.52
CA ILE A 39 -12.39 -2.39 -24.76
C ILE A 39 -13.86 -2.10 -25.04
N SER A 40 -14.49 -1.22 -24.26
CA SER A 40 -15.89 -0.82 -24.49
C SER A 40 -16.09 -0.16 -25.86
N ASP A 41 -15.19 0.74 -26.27
CA ASP A 41 -15.25 1.41 -27.58
C ASP A 41 -15.04 0.41 -28.73
N LEU A 42 -14.16 -0.57 -28.53
CA LEU A 42 -13.91 -1.64 -29.49
C LEU A 42 -15.12 -2.58 -29.61
N GLN A 43 -15.75 -2.94 -28.48
CA GLN A 43 -17.00 -3.73 -28.47
C GLN A 43 -18.12 -3.04 -29.25
N ALA A 44 -18.22 -1.71 -29.14
CA ALA A 44 -19.25 -0.94 -29.84
C ALA A 44 -19.04 -0.89 -31.36
N SER A 45 -17.78 -0.96 -31.83
CA SER A 45 -17.43 -0.77 -33.24
C SER A 45 -17.09 -2.05 -33.99
N TRP A 46 -16.65 -3.11 -33.29
CA TRP A 46 -16.20 -4.37 -33.88
C TRP A 46 -17.16 -5.52 -33.58
N THR A 47 -18.04 -5.80 -34.54
CA THR A 47 -19.03 -6.88 -34.45
C THR A 47 -18.68 -8.06 -35.38
N GLY A 48 -19.06 -9.28 -34.98
CA GLY A 48 -18.88 -10.52 -35.74
C GLY A 48 -18.17 -11.63 -34.96
N ASP A 49 -18.24 -12.87 -35.46
CA ASP A 49 -17.71 -14.05 -34.76
C ASP A 49 -16.20 -13.96 -34.45
N ALA A 50 -15.44 -13.26 -35.30
CA ALA A 50 -14.01 -13.03 -35.09
C ALA A 50 -13.72 -12.07 -33.93
N SER A 51 -14.61 -11.11 -33.63
CA SER A 51 -14.41 -10.19 -32.50
C SER A 51 -14.71 -10.87 -31.17
N ALA A 52 -15.64 -11.82 -31.12
CA ALA A 52 -16.04 -12.52 -29.90
C ALA A 52 -14.85 -13.18 -29.17
N SER A 53 -13.95 -13.84 -29.89
CA SER A 53 -12.77 -14.49 -29.27
C SER A 53 -11.81 -13.48 -28.65
N PHE A 54 -11.60 -12.33 -29.32
CA PHE A 54 -10.67 -11.31 -28.84
C PHE A 54 -11.26 -10.52 -27.68
N LEU A 55 -12.55 -10.20 -27.75
CA LEU A 55 -13.30 -9.56 -26.68
C LEU A 55 -13.34 -10.43 -25.42
N GLY A 56 -13.52 -11.75 -25.55
CA GLY A 56 -13.44 -12.67 -24.41
C GLY A 56 -12.05 -12.71 -23.76
N ALA A 57 -10.98 -12.62 -24.55
CA ALA A 57 -9.62 -12.50 -24.01
C ALA A 57 -9.40 -11.16 -23.27
N MET A 58 -9.97 -10.07 -23.79
CA MET A 58 -9.92 -8.75 -23.17
C MET A 58 -10.68 -8.69 -21.83
N GLU A 59 -11.85 -9.33 -21.74
CA GLU A 59 -12.59 -9.45 -20.49
C GLU A 59 -11.83 -10.27 -19.45
N THR A 60 -11.22 -11.39 -19.86
CA THR A 60 -10.35 -12.20 -19.00
C THR A 60 -9.17 -11.37 -18.47
N TRP A 61 -8.52 -10.63 -19.36
CA TRP A 61 -7.42 -9.75 -18.99
C TRP A 61 -7.86 -8.67 -17.97
N LEU A 62 -9.04 -8.06 -18.13
CA LEU A 62 -9.58 -7.11 -17.15
C LEU A 62 -9.82 -7.76 -15.77
N GLN A 63 -10.32 -8.99 -15.74
CA GLN A 63 -10.53 -9.73 -14.49
C GLN A 63 -9.20 -10.02 -13.77
N ASP A 64 -8.20 -10.48 -14.51
CA ASP A 64 -6.86 -10.74 -13.98
C ASP A 64 -6.23 -9.44 -13.46
N PHE A 65 -6.36 -8.35 -14.21
CA PHE A 65 -5.85 -7.04 -13.82
C PHE A 65 -6.54 -6.51 -12.55
N SER A 66 -7.86 -6.69 -12.43
CA SER A 66 -8.61 -6.35 -11.21
C SER A 66 -8.12 -7.15 -10.00
N THR A 67 -7.74 -8.43 -10.21
CA THR A 67 -7.16 -9.27 -9.16
C THR A 67 -5.81 -8.72 -8.68
N VAL A 68 -4.91 -8.37 -9.61
CA VAL A 68 -3.61 -7.74 -9.27
C VAL A 68 -3.82 -6.45 -8.49
N ARG A 69 -4.75 -5.59 -8.94
CA ARG A 69 -5.11 -4.36 -8.23
C ARG A 69 -5.57 -4.62 -6.80
N SER A 70 -6.45 -5.62 -6.62
CA SER A 70 -6.96 -6.00 -5.29
C SER A 70 -5.83 -6.43 -4.35
N GLN A 71 -4.88 -7.24 -4.85
CA GLN A 71 -3.74 -7.67 -4.06
C GLN A 71 -2.81 -6.51 -3.69
N LEU A 72 -2.56 -5.57 -4.63
CA LEU A 72 -1.78 -4.37 -4.33
C LEU A 72 -2.43 -3.50 -3.25
N ASN A 73 -3.76 -3.32 -3.28
CA ASN A 73 -4.49 -2.61 -2.23
C ASN A 73 -4.32 -3.30 -0.87
N LEU A 74 -4.46 -4.62 -0.82
CA LEU A 74 -4.28 -5.38 0.42
C LEU A 74 -2.84 -5.27 0.96
N MET A 75 -1.84 -5.26 0.10
CA MET A 75 -0.45 -5.02 0.51
C MET A 75 -0.27 -3.62 1.09
N PHE A 76 -0.86 -2.60 0.47
CA PHE A 76 -0.82 -1.22 0.94
C PHE A 76 -1.52 -1.06 2.29
N GLU A 77 -2.71 -1.64 2.48
CA GLU A 77 -3.44 -1.63 3.75
C GLU A 77 -2.63 -2.28 4.89
N LYS A 78 -2.00 -3.44 4.62
CA LYS A 78 -1.14 -4.11 5.59
C LYS A 78 0.08 -3.27 5.96
N LEU A 79 0.67 -2.59 4.99
CA LEU A 79 1.80 -1.69 5.20
C LEU A 79 1.37 -0.48 6.05
N GLN A 80 0.21 0.11 5.79
CA GLN A 80 -0.36 1.18 6.62
C GLN A 80 -0.62 0.72 8.06
N SER A 81 -1.30 -0.41 8.25
CA SER A 81 -1.58 -0.96 9.58
C SER A 81 -0.31 -1.22 10.37
N GLY A 82 0.71 -1.81 9.74
CA GLY A 82 2.01 -2.04 10.37
C GLY A 82 2.67 -0.75 10.84
N THR A 83 2.75 0.27 9.97
CA THR A 83 3.38 1.56 10.33
C THR A 83 2.61 2.35 11.39
N GLY A 84 1.28 2.36 11.35
CA GLY A 84 0.46 3.09 12.31
C GLY A 84 0.58 2.55 13.74
N SER A 85 0.67 1.22 13.89
CA SER A 85 0.94 0.59 15.18
C SER A 85 2.32 0.94 15.73
N TYR A 86 3.35 1.10 14.88
CA TYR A 86 4.68 1.50 15.32
C TYR A 86 4.73 2.95 15.84
N ASP A 87 4.12 3.91 15.13
CA ASP A 87 4.09 5.32 15.58
C ASP A 87 3.34 5.44 16.92
N GLY A 88 2.25 4.69 17.12
CA GLY A 88 1.50 4.66 18.39
C GLY A 88 2.28 4.06 19.57
N LEU A 89 2.91 2.89 19.36
CA LEU A 89 3.72 2.22 20.40
C LEU A 89 4.99 2.99 20.76
N HIS A 90 5.67 3.61 19.77
CA HIS A 90 6.84 4.44 20.06
C HIS A 90 6.47 5.71 20.81
N GLY A 91 5.36 6.38 20.45
CA GLY A 91 4.89 7.57 21.17
C GLY A 91 4.62 7.29 22.64
N GLU A 92 3.93 6.19 22.95
CA GLU A 92 3.66 5.77 24.34
C GLU A 92 4.95 5.37 25.08
N THR A 93 5.83 4.57 24.44
CA THR A 93 7.08 4.12 25.05
C THR A 93 8.07 5.27 25.30
N VAL A 94 8.19 6.23 24.39
CA VAL A 94 9.05 7.42 24.56
C VAL A 94 8.49 8.32 25.66
N ASN A 95 7.17 8.48 25.74
CA ASN A 95 6.54 9.26 26.81
C ASN A 95 6.73 8.60 28.20
N ILE A 96 6.57 7.27 28.28
CA ILE A 96 6.82 6.51 29.51
C ILE A 96 8.31 6.53 29.88
N ALA A 97 9.22 6.30 28.93
CA ALA A 97 10.67 6.34 29.18
C ALA A 97 11.15 7.75 29.59
N SER A 98 10.57 8.80 29.01
CA SER A 98 10.85 10.19 29.40
C SER A 98 10.29 10.53 30.79
N GLY A 99 9.14 9.94 31.16
CA GLY A 99 8.57 10.05 32.50
C GLY A 99 9.37 9.29 33.57
N VAL A 100 9.81 8.07 33.28
CA VAL A 100 10.64 7.23 34.17
C VAL A 100 12.05 7.82 34.32
N GLY A 101 12.66 8.31 33.24
CA GLY A 101 13.96 8.97 33.28
C GLY A 101 13.97 10.25 34.12
N LYS A 102 12.86 11.01 34.14
CA LYS A 102 12.69 12.16 35.05
C LYS A 102 12.43 11.75 36.50
N GLY A 103 11.74 10.65 36.74
CA GLY A 103 11.48 10.14 38.09
C GLY A 103 12.72 9.56 38.78
N MET A 104 13.62 8.92 38.03
CA MET A 104 14.82 8.30 38.58
C MET A 104 16.01 9.27 38.75
N GLY A 105 15.98 10.46 38.14
CA GLY A 105 17.01 11.49 38.29
C GLY A 105 16.87 12.37 39.55
N LEU A 106 15.79 12.20 40.32
CA LEU A 106 15.49 13.00 41.52
C LEU A 106 15.66 12.24 42.84
N GLN A 107 16.20 11.02 42.81
CA GLN A 107 16.38 10.18 44.00
C GLN A 107 17.85 9.75 44.15
N GLY A 108 18.73 10.74 44.16
CA GLY A 108 20.15 10.55 44.38
C GLY A 108 20.87 11.87 44.53
N PHE A 109 20.52 12.66 45.56
CA PHE A 109 21.39 13.45 46.45
C PHE A 109 20.56 13.90 47.64
#